data_AF-A0A9D0NY45-F1
#
_entry.id   AF-A0A9D0NY45-F1
#
_cell.length_a   1.000
_cell.length_b   1.000
_cell.length_c   1.000
_cell.angle_alpha   90.00
_cell.angle_beta   90.00
_cell.angle_gamma   90.00
#
_symmetry.space_group_name_H-M   'P 1'
#
loop_
_entity.id
_entity.type
_entity.pdbx_description
1 polymer ?
#
loop_
_entity_poly.entity_id
_entity_poly.type
_entity_poly.pdbx_seq_one_letter_code
_entity_poly.pdbx_strand_id
1 'polypeptide(L)'
;MKRAYRLIKAKYADNPLDPQGAKQYGGRWNSKGVAAVYASDSIALAALEKLVHLHRNDVLNHFVLCEVTLKDDVIMKLAEDTLPKDWRDDPPPSSTMAIGDEWLARGESLV
;
A
#
# COMPACT_ATOMS: atom_id res chain seq x y z
N MET A 1 8.41 12.78 12.60
CA MET A 1 8.39 11.30 12.60
C MET A 1 6.95 10.87 12.41
N LYS A 2 6.68 10.10 11.36
CA LYS A 2 5.36 9.60 10.97
C LYS A 2 5.31 8.10 11.19
N ARG A 3 4.19 7.62 11.72
CA ARG A 3 3.90 6.18 11.82
C ARG A 3 3.03 5.76 10.65
N ALA A 4 3.34 4.61 10.08
CA ALA A 4 2.55 3.92 9.10
C ALA A 4 2.29 2.49 9.59
N TYR A 5 1.13 1.93 9.23
CA TYR A 5 0.66 0.65 9.71
C TYR A 5 0.30 -0.25 8.53
N ARG A 6 0.66 -1.53 8.62
CA ARG A 6 0.30 -2.53 7.62
C ARG A 6 -0.27 -3.76 8.31
N LEU A 7 -1.40 -4.25 7.83
CA LEU A 7 -1.94 -5.56 8.23
C LEU A 7 -1.52 -6.63 7.22
N ILE A 8 -0.75 -7.60 7.69
CA ILE A 8 -0.26 -8.74 6.90
C ILE A 8 -0.73 -10.05 7.52
N LYS A 9 -0.85 -11.11 6.71
CA LYS A 9 -1.12 -12.45 7.25
C LYS A 9 0.05 -12.87 8.14
N ALA A 10 -0.24 -13.51 9.28
CA ALA A 10 0.76 -13.92 10.27
C ALA A 10 1.91 -14.76 9.66
N LYS A 11 1.64 -15.56 8.62
CA LYS A 11 2.66 -16.32 7.89
C LYS A 11 3.72 -15.48 7.16
N TYR A 12 3.54 -14.16 7.05
CA TYR A 12 4.49 -13.22 6.46
C TYR A 12 5.12 -12.30 7.53
N ALA A 13 4.91 -12.58 8.82
CA ALA A 13 5.40 -11.75 9.92
C ALA A 13 6.93 -11.61 9.94
N ASP A 14 7.66 -12.64 9.47
CA ASP A 14 9.13 -12.64 9.43
C ASP A 14 9.70 -11.63 8.43
N ASN A 15 8.92 -11.23 7.41
CA ASN A 15 9.32 -10.23 6.43
C ASN A 15 8.13 -9.29 6.10
N PRO A 16 7.80 -8.35 7.01
CA PRO A 16 6.57 -7.57 6.91
C PRO A 16 6.58 -6.53 5.78
N LEU A 17 7.77 -6.21 5.26
CA LEU A 17 7.98 -5.29 4.15
C LEU A 17 8.20 -6.01 2.81
N ASP A 18 7.95 -7.32 2.75
CA ASP A 18 8.00 -8.06 1.49
C ASP A 18 7.00 -7.45 0.45
N PRO A 19 7.48 -6.98 -0.71
CA PRO A 19 6.65 -6.40 -1.76
C PRO A 19 6.08 -7.44 -2.73
N GLN A 20 6.41 -8.74 -2.60
CA GLN A 20 6.06 -9.77 -3.58
C GLN A 20 4.55 -9.88 -3.83
N GLY A 21 3.73 -9.64 -2.81
CA GLY A 21 2.27 -9.62 -2.95
C GLY A 21 1.80 -8.56 -3.95
N ALA A 22 2.22 -7.31 -3.77
CA ALA A 22 1.84 -6.23 -4.68
C ALA A 22 2.48 -6.42 -6.06
N LYS A 23 3.70 -6.96 -6.12
CA LYS A 23 4.38 -7.29 -7.37
C LYS A 23 3.59 -8.33 -8.18
N GLN A 24 3.09 -9.37 -7.55
CA GLN A 24 2.40 -10.46 -8.24
C GLN A 24 1.01 -10.04 -8.75
N TYR A 25 0.26 -9.28 -7.95
CA TYR A 25 -1.15 -8.99 -8.24
C TYR A 25 -1.39 -7.59 -8.81
N GLY A 26 -0.44 -6.66 -8.64
CA GLY A 26 -0.65 -5.24 -8.87
C GLY A 26 -1.50 -4.61 -7.77
N GLY A 27 -1.66 -3.29 -7.83
CA GLY A 27 -2.51 -2.51 -6.94
C GLY A 27 -2.91 -1.19 -7.61
N ARG A 28 -3.57 -0.29 -6.87
CA ARG A 28 -3.98 1.01 -7.42
C ARG A 28 -2.78 1.85 -7.88
N TRP A 29 -1.66 1.74 -7.19
CA TRP A 29 -0.45 2.54 -7.42
C TRP A 29 0.75 1.71 -7.93
N ASN A 30 0.53 0.51 -8.46
CA ASN A 30 1.61 -0.26 -9.10
C ASN A 30 1.07 -1.29 -10.08
N SER A 31 1.71 -1.40 -11.24
CA SER A 31 1.40 -2.46 -12.20
C SER A 31 1.84 -3.83 -11.71
N LYS A 32 1.25 -4.89 -12.28
CA LYS A 32 1.77 -6.26 -12.12
C LYS A 32 3.22 -6.31 -12.59
N GLY A 33 4.08 -6.91 -11.78
CA GLY A 33 5.53 -6.96 -11.99
C GLY A 33 6.32 -5.87 -11.27
N VAL A 34 5.66 -4.80 -10.81
CA VAL A 34 6.30 -3.68 -10.09
C VAL A 34 6.13 -3.87 -8.58
N ALA A 35 7.24 -3.87 -7.85
CA ALA A 35 7.27 -4.13 -6.42
C ALA A 35 6.86 -2.88 -5.62
N ALA A 36 5.88 -3.01 -4.72
CA ALA A 36 5.42 -1.92 -3.86
C ALA A 36 4.98 -2.45 -2.48
N VAL A 37 5.05 -1.60 -1.46
CA VAL A 37 4.52 -1.87 -0.12
C VAL A 37 3.43 -0.87 0.20
N TYR A 38 2.27 -1.37 0.61
CA TYR A 38 1.13 -0.56 1.03
C TYR A 38 1.06 -0.50 2.55
N ALA A 39 0.90 0.71 3.07
CA ALA A 39 0.68 0.99 4.48
C ALA A 39 -0.33 2.14 4.63
N SER A 40 -0.93 2.24 5.80
CA SER A 40 -1.93 3.24 6.15
C SER A 40 -1.42 4.15 7.25
N ASP A 41 -1.93 5.37 7.35
CA ASP A 41 -1.59 6.32 8.41
C ASP A 41 -2.23 5.98 9.77
N SER A 42 -3.19 5.06 9.78
CA SER A 42 -3.92 4.62 10.95
C SER A 42 -4.21 3.12 10.90
N ILE A 43 -4.29 2.51 12.08
CA ILE A 43 -4.65 1.09 12.25
C ILE A 43 -6.06 0.83 11.73
N ALA A 44 -6.99 1.77 11.98
CA ALA A 44 -8.38 1.67 11.53
C ALA A 44 -8.49 1.59 10.00
N LEU A 45 -7.73 2.40 9.26
CA LEU A 45 -7.71 2.37 7.81
C LEU A 45 -7.09 1.07 7.27
N ALA A 46 -5.99 0.60 7.88
CA ALA A 46 -5.39 -0.68 7.51
C ALA A 46 -6.39 -1.85 7.67
N ALA A 47 -7.22 -1.80 8.72
CA ALA A 47 -8.23 -2.82 8.98
C ALA A 47 -9.41 -2.72 8.01
N LEU A 48 -9.88 -1.51 7.71
CA LEU A 48 -10.98 -1.25 6.79
C LEU A 48 -10.71 -1.84 5.40
N GLU A 49 -9.50 -1.64 4.89
CA GLU A 49 -9.02 -2.22 3.61
C GLU A 49 -9.12 -3.75 3.57
N LYS A 50 -9.02 -4.44 4.72
CA LYS A 50 -9.18 -5.90 4.78
C LYS A 50 -10.61 -6.34 4.99
N LEU A 51 -11.37 -5.59 5.79
CA LEU A 51 -12.75 -5.91 6.16
C LEU A 51 -13.74 -5.66 5.02
N VAL A 52 -13.57 -4.59 4.24
CA VAL A 52 -14.43 -4.29 3.08
C VAL A 52 -14.38 -5.40 2.02
N HIS A 53 -13.23 -6.04 1.86
CA HIS A 53 -13.05 -7.10 0.88
C HIS A 53 -13.41 -8.50 1.42
N LEU A 54 -13.64 -8.67 2.72
CA LEU A 54 -13.80 -9.98 3.36
C LEU A 54 -14.99 -9.97 4.32
N HIS A 55 -16.11 -10.55 3.87
CA HIS A 55 -17.38 -10.69 4.61
C HIS A 55 -17.31 -11.62 5.84
N ARG A 56 -16.15 -11.77 6.49
CA ARG A 56 -15.92 -12.70 7.60
C ARG A 56 -15.11 -12.04 8.73
N ASN A 57 -15.73 -11.92 9.90
CA ASN A 57 -15.19 -11.24 11.08
C ASN A 57 -13.99 -11.95 11.73
N ASP A 58 -13.83 -13.26 11.50
CA ASP A 58 -12.76 -14.10 12.07
C ASP A 58 -11.44 -14.01 11.29
N VAL A 59 -11.45 -13.36 10.13
CA VAL A 59 -10.28 -13.27 9.25
C VAL A 59 -9.12 -12.53 9.91
N LEU A 60 -9.40 -11.48 10.70
CA LEU A 60 -8.39 -10.66 11.34
C LEU A 60 -7.53 -11.43 12.35
N ASN A 61 -8.02 -12.56 12.89
CA ASN A 61 -7.24 -13.40 13.82
C ASN A 61 -5.97 -13.99 13.18
N HIS A 62 -5.92 -14.01 11.85
CA HIS A 62 -4.77 -14.51 11.09
C HIS A 62 -3.86 -13.38 10.58
N PHE A 63 -4.09 -12.13 11.02
CA PHE A 63 -3.31 -10.97 10.64
C PHE A 63 -2.52 -10.44 11.83
N VAL A 64 -1.34 -9.92 11.53
CA VAL A 64 -0.50 -9.18 12.47
C VAL A 64 -0.36 -7.74 11.99
N LEU A 65 -0.32 -6.83 12.94
CA LEU A 65 -0.09 -5.41 12.69
C LEU A 65 1.42 -5.16 12.67
N CYS A 66 1.93 -4.63 11.56
CA CYS A 66 3.27 -4.10 11.46
C CYS A 66 3.20 -2.57 11.55
N GLU A 67 3.99 -1.99 12.46
CA GLU A 67 4.22 -0.54 12.53
C GLU A 67 5.56 -0.21 11.88
N VAL A 68 5.58 0.85 11.07
CA VAL A 68 6.78 1.39 10.44
C VAL A 68 6.90 2.85 10.86
N THR A 69 8.06 3.24 11.39
CA THR A 69 8.36 4.65 11.68
C THR A 69 9.22 5.23 10.57
N LEU A 70 8.73 6.31 9.98
CA LEU A 70 9.39 7.05 8.91
C LEU A 70 9.76 8.44 9.42
N LYS A 71 10.92 8.94 8.99
CA LYS A 71 11.22 10.36 9.15
C LYS A 71 10.33 11.17 8.21
N ASP A 72 10.09 12.45 8.50
CA ASP A 72 9.14 13.22 7.68
C ASP A 72 9.78 13.71 6.37
N ASP A 73 11.11 13.79 6.34
CA ASP A 73 11.94 14.22 5.20
C ASP A 73 12.01 13.19 4.06
N VAL A 74 11.71 11.93 4.34
CA VAL A 74 11.67 10.85 3.33
C VAL A 74 10.26 10.60 2.77
N ILE A 75 9.27 11.38 3.19
CA ILE A 75 7.88 11.25 2.75
C ILE A 75 7.57 12.30 1.69
N MET A 76 7.28 11.84 0.49
CA MET A 76 6.70 12.67 -0.55
C MET A 76 5.17 12.67 -0.45
N LYS A 77 4.56 13.84 -0.67
CA LYS A 77 3.11 13.98 -0.78
C LYS A 77 2.74 14.10 -2.25
N LEU A 78 1.90 13.20 -2.73
CA LEU A 78 1.26 13.33 -4.04
C LEU A 78 0.19 14.43 -3.93
N ALA A 79 0.28 15.47 -4.77
CA ALA A 79 -0.65 16.59 -4.72
C ALA A 79 -1.99 16.22 -5.39
N GLU A 80 -3.11 16.69 -4.83
CA GLU A 80 -4.45 16.29 -5.31
C GLU A 80 -4.75 16.73 -6.75
N ASP A 81 -4.14 17.82 -7.21
CA ASP A 81 -4.24 18.33 -8.57
C ASP A 81 -3.48 17.49 -9.61
N THR A 82 -2.57 16.62 -9.16
CA THR A 82 -1.87 15.64 -10.01
C THR A 82 -2.66 14.35 -10.20
N LEU A 83 -3.78 14.18 -9.48
CA LEU A 83 -4.59 12.98 -9.55
C LEU A 83 -5.42 12.96 -10.86
N PRO A 84 -5.34 11.86 -11.64
CA PRO A 84 -6.20 11.66 -12.82
C PRO A 84 -7.68 11.71 -12.44
N LYS A 85 -8.55 12.16 -13.33
CA LYS A 85 -10.00 12.29 -13.02
C LYS A 85 -10.66 10.95 -12.63
N ASP A 86 -10.12 9.84 -13.11
CA ASP A 86 -10.58 8.47 -12.88
C ASP A 86 -9.93 7.81 -11.65
N TRP A 87 -9.11 8.52 -10.85
CA TRP A 87 -8.28 7.89 -9.81
C TRP A 87 -9.04 7.08 -8.75
N ARG A 88 -10.33 7.37 -8.56
CA ARG A 88 -11.22 6.69 -7.61
C ARG A 88 -11.98 5.50 -8.21
N ASP A 89 -11.85 5.25 -9.51
CA ASP A 89 -12.60 4.20 -10.18
C ASP A 89 -12.22 2.81 -9.64
N ASP A 90 -13.17 1.88 -9.73
CA ASP A 90 -13.01 0.47 -9.37
C ASP A 90 -13.50 -0.37 -10.57
N PRO A 91 -12.63 -1.18 -11.22
CA PRO A 91 -11.25 -1.51 -10.85
C PRO A 91 -10.27 -0.32 -10.95
N PRO A 92 -9.13 -0.35 -10.22
CA PRO A 92 -8.13 0.71 -10.28
C PRO A 92 -7.63 0.97 -11.71
N PRO A 93 -7.63 2.23 -12.19
CA PRO A 93 -7.26 2.53 -13.56
C PRO A 93 -5.75 2.47 -13.79
N SER A 94 -5.35 2.24 -15.04
CA SER A 94 -3.94 2.28 -15.45
C SER A 94 -3.32 3.66 -15.26
N SER A 95 -4.11 4.73 -15.24
CA SER A 95 -3.65 6.10 -14.96
C SER A 95 -3.01 6.21 -13.56
N THR A 96 -3.60 5.59 -12.55
CA THR A 96 -3.04 5.54 -11.19
C THR A 96 -1.82 4.62 -11.09
N MET A 97 -1.82 3.49 -11.81
CA MET A 97 -0.66 2.58 -11.85
C MET A 97 0.55 3.27 -12.48
N ALA A 98 0.37 4.01 -13.58
CA ALA A 98 1.45 4.72 -14.27
C ALA A 98 2.16 5.73 -13.37
N ILE A 99 1.41 6.49 -12.56
CA ILE A 99 1.98 7.45 -11.59
C ILE A 99 2.88 6.73 -10.58
N GLY A 100 2.40 5.62 -10.02
CA GLY A 100 3.15 4.87 -9.03
C GLY A 100 4.35 4.12 -9.63
N ASP A 101 4.20 3.55 -10.83
CA ASP A 101 5.29 2.89 -11.54
C ASP A 101 6.41 3.88 -11.88
N GLU A 102 6.06 5.08 -12.34
CA GLU A 102 7.03 6.14 -12.63
C GLU A 102 7.79 6.57 -11.36
N TRP A 103 7.06 6.75 -10.25
CA TRP A 103 7.68 7.06 -8.98
C TRP A 103 8.63 5.96 -8.49
N LEU A 104 8.20 4.69 -8.53
CA LEU A 104 9.00 3.54 -8.12
C LEU A 104 10.22 3.34 -9.02
N ALA A 105 10.12 3.62 -10.32
CA ALA A 105 11.21 3.51 -11.27
C ALA A 105 12.31 4.57 -11.06
N ARG A 106 11.93 5.76 -10.59
CA ARG A 106 12.88 6.86 -10.35
C ARG A 106 13.84 6.58 -9.20
N GLY A 107 13.46 5.74 -8.22
CA GLY A 107 14.31 5.42 -7.07
C GLY A 107 14.68 6.64 -6.21
N GLU A 108 13.96 7.75 -6.36
CA GLU A 108 14.16 9.02 -5.66
C GLU A 108 13.66 8.99 -4.20
N SER A 109 13.21 7.82 -3.73
CA SER A 109 12.63 7.60 -2.40
C SER A 109 13.22 6.32 -1.79
N LEU A 110 13.10 6.15 -0.47
CA LEU A 110 13.67 5.01 0.26
C LEU A 110 13.38 3.67 -0.44
N VAL A 111 14.44 2.94 -0.77
CA VAL A 111 14.43 1.58 -1.32
C VAL A 111 14.54 0.56 -0.19
#